data_AF-A0A662Q0Q7-F1
#
_entry.id   AF-A0A662Q0Q7-F1
#
_cell.length_a   1.000
_cell.length_b   1.000
_cell.length_c   1.000
_cell.angle_alpha   90.00
_cell.angle_beta   90.00
_cell.angle_gamma   90.00
#
_symmetry.space_group_name_H-M   'P 1'
#
loop_
_entity.id
_entity.type
_entity.pdbx_description
1 polymer ?
#
loop_
_entity_poly.entity_id
_entity_poly.type
_entity_poly.pdbx_seq_one_letter_code
_entity_poly.pdbx_strand_id
1 'polypeptide(L)'
;MVLELASLIGMLLSIAFTLLCLGLYRHLRGDPSYALSRLFLKERSVKAFTLMTLCFLMFAAARVVSFALLILGVSGELELEIISLVRAPIDLLASLLLLASTAILYSVTRRSKRM
;
A
#
# COMPACT_ATOMS: atom_id res chain seq x y z
N MET A 1 19.18 -8.90 -12.75
CA MET A 1 17.94 -9.03 -13.54
C MET A 1 16.68 -9.11 -12.67
N VAL A 2 16.60 -10.02 -11.69
CA VAL A 2 15.45 -10.12 -10.75
C VAL A 2 15.23 -8.83 -9.94
N LEU A 3 16.30 -8.22 -9.44
CA LEU A 3 16.24 -6.99 -8.66
C LEU A 3 15.69 -5.79 -9.47
N GLU A 4 16.07 -5.68 -10.75
CA GLU A 4 15.60 -4.60 -11.62
C GLU A 4 14.12 -4.77 -11.99
N LEU A 5 13.68 -6.00 -12.24
CA LEU A 5 12.26 -6.30 -12.46
C LEU A 5 11.42 -5.98 -11.22
N ALA A 6 11.88 -6.35 -10.02
CA ALA A 6 11.21 -6.02 -8.77
C ALA A 6 11.12 -4.49 -8.55
N SER A 7 12.19 -3.76 -8.88
CA SER A 7 12.22 -2.29 -8.83
C SER A 7 11.22 -1.66 -9.80
N LEU A 8 11.16 -2.14 -11.04
CA LEU A 8 10.25 -1.64 -12.06
C LEU A 8 8.78 -1.92 -11.71
N ILE A 9 8.49 -3.11 -11.17
CA ILE A 9 7.16 -3.46 -10.64
C ILE A 9 6.80 -2.55 -9.47
N GLY A 10 7.72 -2.32 -8.52
CA GLY A 10 7.51 -1.41 -7.39
C GLY A 10 7.21 0.02 -7.85
N MET A 11 7.89 0.52 -8.88
CA MET A 11 7.66 1.84 -9.45
C MET A 11 6.24 1.95 -10.05
N LEU A 12 5.82 0.96 -10.83
CA LEU A 12 4.47 0.91 -11.41
C LEU A 12 3.37 0.87 -10.34
N LEU A 13 3.57 0.05 -9.30
CA LEU A 13 2.63 -0.05 -8.17
C LEU A 13 2.53 1.28 -7.42
N SER A 14 3.64 1.99 -7.22
CA SER A 14 3.67 3.31 -6.58
C SER A 14 2.93 4.38 -7.40
N ILE A 15 3.10 4.38 -8.73
CA ILE A 15 2.36 5.29 -9.63
C ILE A 15 0.86 5.01 -9.55
N ALA A 16 0.45 3.73 -9.63
CA ALA A 16 -0.95 3.33 -9.53
C ALA A 16 -1.57 3.72 -8.19
N PHE A 17 -0.85 3.51 -7.09
CA PHE A 17 -1.27 3.92 -5.75
C PHE A 17 -1.44 5.44 -5.64
N THR A 18 -0.49 6.21 -6.19
CA THR A 18 -0.54 7.67 -6.19
C THR A 18 -1.78 8.18 -6.94
N LEU A 19 -2.08 7.61 -8.11
CA LEU A 19 -3.26 7.96 -8.90
C LEU A 19 -4.57 7.66 -8.15
N LEU A 20 -4.64 6.52 -7.46
CA LEU A 20 -5.79 6.15 -6.63
C LEU A 20 -5.98 7.11 -5.46
N CYS A 21 -4.92 7.46 -4.75
CA CYS A 21 -4.94 8.46 -3.68
C CYS A 21 -5.39 9.83 -4.19
N LEU A 22 -4.94 10.24 -5.38
CA LEU A 22 -5.34 11.50 -6.01
C LEU A 22 -6.83 11.51 -6.37
N GLY A 23 -7.33 10.41 -6.91
CA GLY A 23 -8.76 10.22 -7.22
C GLY A 23 -9.63 10.22 -5.96
N LEU A 24 -9.17 9.56 -4.90
CA LEU A 24 -9.80 9.51 -3.59
C LEU A 24 -9.85 10.90 -2.95
N TYR A 25 -8.73 11.62 -2.94
CA TYR A 25 -8.63 13.00 -2.42
C TYR A 25 -9.58 13.95 -3.14
N ARG A 26 -9.60 13.91 -4.49
CA ARG A 26 -10.53 14.74 -5.28
C ARG A 26 -12.00 14.45 -4.95
N HIS A 27 -12.35 13.19 -4.69
CA HIS A 27 -13.73 12.81 -4.30
C HIS A 27 -14.08 13.26 -2.88
N LEU A 28 -13.18 13.07 -1.91
CA LEU A 28 -13.39 13.50 -0.53
C LEU A 28 -13.47 15.03 -0.40
N ARG A 29 -12.69 15.77 -1.20
CA ARG A 29 -12.69 17.24 -1.20
C ARG A 29 -13.97 17.85 -1.79
N GLY A 30 -14.64 17.14 -2.71
CA GLY A 30 -15.85 17.62 -3.36
C GLY A 30 -17.07 17.68 -2.43
N ASP A 31 -17.29 16.63 -1.62
CA ASP A 31 -18.40 16.53 -0.65
C ASP A 31 -17.95 15.74 0.60
N PRO A 32 -17.21 16.35 1.53
CA PRO A 32 -16.55 15.66 2.63
C PRO A 32 -17.55 14.96 3.56
N SER A 33 -18.63 15.63 3.98
CA SER A 33 -19.60 15.07 4.91
C SER A 33 -20.37 13.86 4.33
N TYR A 34 -20.68 13.87 3.03
CA TYR A 34 -21.37 12.77 2.35
C TYR A 34 -20.42 11.59 2.08
N ALA A 35 -19.17 11.86 1.69
CA ALA A 35 -18.17 10.82 1.46
C ALA A 35 -17.78 10.10 2.76
N LEU A 36 -17.58 10.84 3.84
CA LEU A 36 -17.14 10.31 5.14
C LEU A 36 -18.24 9.44 5.78
N SER A 37 -19.49 9.90 5.77
CA SER A 37 -20.63 9.11 6.26
C SER A 37 -20.78 7.80 5.49
N ARG A 38 -20.65 7.81 4.15
CA ARG A 38 -20.71 6.61 3.32
C ARG A 38 -19.54 5.66 3.53
N LEU A 39 -18.36 6.19 3.84
CA LEU A 39 -17.18 5.43 4.26
C LEU A 39 -17.48 4.69 5.57
N PHE A 40 -17.98 5.37 6.61
CA PHE A 40 -18.26 4.73 7.90
C PHE A 40 -19.50 3.79 7.88
N LEU A 41 -20.47 4.01 6.99
CA LEU A 41 -21.69 3.21 6.88
C LEU A 41 -21.51 1.86 6.17
N LYS A 42 -20.42 1.67 5.39
CA LYS A 42 -20.18 0.41 4.67
C LYS A 42 -19.09 -0.42 5.33
N GLU A 43 -19.44 -1.64 5.70
CA GLU A 43 -18.51 -2.65 6.25
C GLU A 43 -17.28 -2.89 5.35
N ARG A 44 -17.44 -2.72 4.03
CA ARG A 44 -16.33 -2.80 3.06
C ARG A 44 -15.25 -1.74 3.27
N SER A 45 -15.62 -0.56 3.76
CA SER A 45 -14.65 0.52 4.06
C SER A 45 -13.84 0.19 5.30
N VAL A 46 -14.47 -0.41 6.32
CA VAL A 46 -13.76 -0.87 7.52
C VAL A 46 -12.71 -1.90 7.12
N LYS A 47 -13.10 -2.91 6.31
CA LYS A 47 -12.16 -3.91 5.76
C LYS A 47 -11.02 -3.29 4.96
N ALA A 48 -11.31 -2.28 4.14
CA ALA A 48 -10.30 -1.56 3.37
C ALA A 48 -9.34 -0.77 4.29
N PHE A 49 -9.83 -0.11 5.34
CA PHE A 49 -8.97 0.50 6.34
C PHE A 49 -8.12 -0.52 7.08
N THR A 50 -8.68 -1.66 7.49
CA THR A 50 -7.91 -2.72 8.17
C THR A 50 -6.79 -3.24 7.27
N LEU A 51 -7.08 -3.46 5.98
CA LEU A 51 -6.08 -3.86 4.98
C LEU A 51 -4.99 -2.79 4.80
N MET A 52 -5.37 -1.52 4.77
CA MET A 52 -4.42 -0.41 4.67
C MET A 52 -3.50 -0.37 5.90
N THR A 53 -4.05 -0.52 7.11
CA THR A 53 -3.27 -0.59 8.35
C THR A 53 -2.34 -1.81 8.38
N LEU A 54 -2.81 -2.98 7.96
CA LEU A 54 -1.98 -4.19 7.86
C LEU A 54 -0.81 -3.97 6.89
N CYS A 55 -1.07 -3.31 5.75
CA CYS A 55 -0.04 -2.98 4.79
C CYS A 55 1.02 -2.05 5.40
N PHE A 56 0.60 -1.01 6.13
CA PHE A 56 1.54 -0.12 6.82
C PHE A 56 2.40 -0.86 7.84
N LEU A 57 1.82 -1.80 8.60
CA LEU A 57 2.55 -2.64 9.54
C LEU A 57 3.58 -3.54 8.83
N MET A 58 3.23 -4.13 7.68
CA MET A 58 4.16 -4.94 6.90
C MET A 58 5.33 -4.12 6.34
N PHE A 59 5.06 -2.93 5.80
CA PHE A 59 6.12 -2.01 5.37
C PHE A 59 7.01 -1.61 6.56
N ALA A 60 6.41 -1.26 7.70
CA ALA A 60 7.16 -0.90 8.90
C ALA A 60 8.06 -2.06 9.35
N ALA A 61 7.55 -3.29 9.40
CA ALA A 61 8.33 -4.47 9.74
C ALA A 61 9.51 -4.69 8.78
N ALA A 62 9.30 -4.58 7.46
CA ALA A 62 10.36 -4.69 6.47
C ALA A 62 11.46 -3.62 6.63
N ARG A 63 11.08 -2.39 7.02
CA ARG A 63 12.04 -1.32 7.33
C ARG A 63 12.78 -1.56 8.65
N VAL A 64 12.12 -2.11 9.67
CA VAL A 64 12.77 -2.50 10.93
C VAL A 64 13.81 -3.59 10.68
N VAL A 65 13.50 -4.60 9.85
CA VAL A 65 14.46 -5.63 9.46
C VAL A 65 15.68 -5.01 8.77
N SER A 66 15.46 -4.08 7.84
CA SER A 66 16.55 -3.38 7.14
C SER A 66 17.42 -2.57 8.11
N PHE A 67 16.79 -1.88 9.07
CA PHE A 67 17.50 -1.09 10.08
C PHE A 67 18.28 -1.98 11.07
N ALA A 68 17.74 -3.15 11.42
CA ALA A 68 18.43 -4.13 12.25
C ALA A 68 19.70 -4.68 11.58
N LEU A 69 19.66 -4.95 10.27
CA LEU A 69 20.84 -5.38 9.51
C LEU A 69 21.96 -4.34 9.55
N LEU A 70 21.61 -3.06 9.39
CA LEU A 70 22.55 -1.93 9.52
C LEU A 70 23.19 -1.87 10.91
N ILE A 71 22.39 -2.00 11.99
CA ILE A 71 22.89 -1.96 13.37
C ILE A 71 23.82 -3.15 13.67
N LEU A 72 23.49 -4.33 13.15
CA LEU A 72 24.27 -5.55 13.36
C LEU A 72 25.56 -5.59 12.51
N GLY A 73 25.80 -4.58 11.67
CA GLY A 73 26.96 -4.51 10.79
C GLY A 73 26.94 -5.56 9.67
N VAL A 74 25.79 -6.19 9.43
CA VAL A 74 25.62 -7.18 8.37
C VAL A 74 25.65 -6.44 7.04
N SER A 75 26.70 -6.69 6.25
CA SER A 75 26.97 -6.01 4.99
C SER A 75 27.48 -7.00 3.94
N GLY A 76 27.26 -6.70 2.66
CA GLY A 76 27.70 -7.54 1.55
C GLY A 76 26.64 -8.55 1.10
N GLU A 77 27.05 -9.77 0.73
CA GLU A 77 26.17 -10.76 0.10
C GLU A 77 25.00 -11.21 1.01
N LEU A 78 25.26 -11.33 2.31
CA LEU A 78 24.25 -11.69 3.32
C LEU A 78 23.15 -10.63 3.46
N GLU A 79 23.49 -9.34 3.34
CA GLU A 79 22.52 -8.25 3.36
C GLU A 79 21.62 -8.32 2.12
N LEU A 80 22.24 -8.49 0.94
CA LEU A 80 21.52 -8.65 -0.32
C LEU A 80 20.59 -9.85 -0.32
N GLU A 81 21.04 -10.97 0.24
CA GLU A 81 20.24 -12.19 0.33
C GLU A 81 19.01 -11.97 1.20
N ILE A 82 19.16 -11.40 2.40
CA ILE A 82 18.04 -11.12 3.32
C ILE A 82 17.07 -10.09 2.71
N ILE A 83 17.59 -9.04 2.07
CA ILE A 83 16.74 -8.06 1.37
C ILE A 83 15.95 -8.74 0.24
N SER A 84 16.60 -9.62 -0.53
CA SER A 84 15.96 -10.29 -1.66
C SER A 84 14.92 -11.34 -1.27
N LEU A 85 15.18 -12.11 -0.20
CA LEU A 85 14.32 -13.22 0.25
C LEU A 85 13.18 -12.77 1.16
N VAL A 86 13.40 -11.73 1.97
CA VAL A 86 12.43 -11.32 3.00
C VAL A 86 11.80 -9.99 2.66
N ARG A 87 12.61 -8.95 2.41
CA ARG A 87 12.08 -7.60 2.22
C ARG A 87 11.34 -7.43 0.89
N ALA A 88 11.94 -7.85 -0.22
CA ALA A 88 11.34 -7.65 -1.54
C ALA A 88 9.95 -8.33 -1.68
N PRO A 89 9.73 -9.57 -1.20
CA PRO A 89 8.40 -10.19 -1.21
C PRO A 89 7.41 -9.50 -0.28
N ILE A 90 7.84 -9.06 0.91
CA ILE A 90 6.98 -8.33 1.85
C ILE A 90 6.56 -6.99 1.26
N ASP A 91 7.48 -6.23 0.67
CA ASP A 91 7.20 -4.94 0.03
C ASP A 91 6.24 -5.13 -1.17
N LEU A 92 6.38 -6.23 -1.92
CA LEU A 92 5.48 -6.58 -3.03
C LEU A 92 4.07 -6.97 -2.55
N LEU A 93 3.96 -7.82 -1.52
CA LEU A 93 2.68 -8.17 -0.92
C LEU A 93 1.99 -6.96 -0.31
N ALA A 94 2.74 -6.14 0.44
CA ALA A 94 2.25 -4.91 1.05
C ALA A 94 1.70 -3.98 -0.04
N SER A 95 2.48 -3.67 -1.07
CA SER A 95 2.04 -2.80 -2.17
C SER A 95 0.77 -3.31 -2.89
N LEU A 96 0.63 -4.63 -3.10
CA LEU A 96 -0.61 -5.22 -3.65
C LEU A 96 -1.81 -5.04 -2.72
N LEU A 97 -1.65 -5.31 -1.42
CA LEU A 97 -2.69 -5.11 -0.40
C LEU A 97 -3.09 -3.63 -0.30
N LEU A 98 -2.11 -2.73 -0.39
CA LEU A 98 -2.32 -1.29 -0.38
C LEU A 98 -3.16 -0.86 -1.59
N LEU A 99 -2.82 -1.36 -2.79
CA LEU A 99 -3.57 -1.13 -4.02
C LEU A 99 -5.00 -1.65 -3.93
N ALA A 100 -5.19 -2.88 -3.44
CA ALA A 100 -6.51 -3.46 -3.25
C ALA A 100 -7.36 -2.62 -2.26
N SER A 101 -6.77 -2.21 -1.13
CA SER A 101 -7.45 -1.40 -0.13
C SER A 101 -7.87 -0.03 -0.67
N THR A 102 -6.97 0.67 -1.37
CA THR A 102 -7.27 1.96 -2.00
C THR A 102 -8.25 1.84 -3.15
N ALA A 103 -8.21 0.76 -3.93
CA ALA A 103 -9.20 0.50 -4.98
C ALA A 103 -10.61 0.28 -4.38
N ILE A 104 -10.72 -0.48 -3.28
CA ILE A 104 -12.00 -0.66 -2.57
C ILE A 104 -12.48 0.68 -2.03
N LEU A 105 -11.63 1.44 -1.37
CA LEU A 105 -11.98 2.77 -0.83
C LEU A 105 -12.46 3.70 -1.94
N TYR A 106 -11.71 3.75 -3.05
CA TYR A 106 -12.05 4.52 -4.24
C TYR A 106 -13.42 4.10 -4.80
N SER A 107 -13.70 2.80 -4.90
CA SER A 107 -15.00 2.28 -5.38
C SER A 107 -16.18 2.67 -4.49
N VAL A 108 -15.96 2.80 -3.17
CA VAL A 108 -16.99 3.23 -2.22
C VAL A 108 -17.23 4.74 -2.31
N THR A 109 -16.17 5.53 -2.48
CA THR A 109 -16.27 6.99 -2.64
C THR A 109 -16.74 7.45 -4.02
N ARG A 110 -16.44 6.70 -5.08
CA ARG A 110 -16.87 7.05 -6.43
C ARG A 110 -18.39 6.91 -6.49
N ARG A 111 -19.08 8.02 -6.80
CA ARG A 111 -20.54 8.08 -6.91
C ARG A 111 -21.07 6.85 -7.64
N SER A 112 -22.15 6.28 -7.09
CA SER A 112 -23.16 5.60 -7.90
C SER A 112 -23.68 6.63 -8.91
N LYS A 113 -23.01 6.78 -10.05
CA LYS A 113 -23.56 7.47 -11.24
C LYS A 113 -24.45 6.51 -12.06
N ARG A 114 -24.88 5.40 -11.46
CA ARG A 114 -25.99 4.58 -11.91
C ARG A 114 -27.04 4.61 -10.81
N MET A 115 -27.87 5.65 -10.84
CA MET A 115 -29.27 5.66 -10.43
C MET A 115 -29.85 6.93 -11.04
#